data_AF-A0A3N5WME1-F1
#
_entry.id   AF-A0A3N5WME1-F1
#
_cell.length_a   1.000
_cell.length_b   1.000
_cell.length_c   1.000
_cell.angle_alpha   90.00
_cell.angle_beta   90.00
_cell.angle_gamma   90.00
#
_symmetry.space_group_name_H-M   'P 1'
#
loop_
_entity.id
_entity.type
_entity.pdbx_description
1 polymer ?
#
loop_
_entity_poly.entity_id
_entity_poly.type
_entity_poly.pdbx_seq_one_letter_code
_entity_poly.pdbx_strand_id
1 'polypeptide(L)'
;MKTNQKCRIALLSGMLALCSLSSASAQTSLDFYAFETSGVSNLSDLDYIDLEALIVSTAGGVSIEVKNTSVIGDPGITATQPTVTKIFFEDKAGVLGDSVSIDGVTGEVSFVRNDGANLPGGNKIGFAVDTAFTAAPPPTTYGLDPGEAIVFLFSGTIYDALVASLVSGDFRIAMHVQQIGIDGQGSAAFVNVPEPASAMLGLLGTLLLLRRRR
;
A
#
# COMPACT_ATOMS: atom_id res chain seq x y z
N MET A 1 -21.07 -22.41 -74.03
CA MET A 1 -19.87 -21.64 -73.60
C MET A 1 -20.27 -20.80 -72.40
N LYS A 2 -19.61 -21.04 -71.25
CA LYS A 2 -19.68 -20.34 -69.94
C LYS A 2 -20.95 -20.52 -69.08
N THR A 3 -20.93 -20.66 -67.75
CA THR A 3 -20.01 -21.25 -66.74
C THR A 3 -20.88 -21.40 -65.48
N ASN A 4 -20.76 -22.53 -64.77
CA ASN A 4 -21.34 -22.79 -63.45
C ASN A 4 -20.84 -21.79 -62.39
N GLN A 5 -21.70 -21.36 -61.45
CA GLN A 5 -21.23 -20.77 -60.18
C GLN A 5 -22.02 -21.30 -58.99
N LYS A 6 -21.25 -21.83 -58.04
CA LYS A 6 -21.60 -22.80 -57.02
C LYS A 6 -22.19 -22.13 -55.77
N CYS A 7 -23.25 -22.73 -55.24
CA CYS A 7 -23.81 -22.46 -53.92
C CYS A 7 -22.77 -22.84 -52.85
N ARG A 8 -22.31 -21.87 -52.04
CA ARG A 8 -21.36 -22.08 -50.95
C ARG A 8 -22.11 -22.19 -49.63
N ILE A 9 -22.07 -23.39 -49.05
CA ILE A 9 -22.46 -23.71 -47.68
C ILE A 9 -21.40 -23.08 -46.75
N ALA A 10 -21.81 -22.14 -45.90
CA ALA A 10 -20.97 -21.56 -44.86
C ALA A 10 -21.08 -22.44 -43.60
N LEU A 11 -20.01 -23.17 -43.30
CA LEU A 11 -19.86 -23.97 -42.09
C LEU A 11 -19.40 -23.05 -40.94
N LEU A 12 -20.32 -22.81 -40.02
CA LEU A 12 -20.14 -22.07 -38.78
C LEU A 12 -19.27 -22.91 -37.82
N SER A 13 -17.96 -22.68 -37.80
CA SER A 13 -17.06 -23.30 -36.82
C SER A 13 -16.96 -22.39 -35.59
N GLY A 14 -17.63 -22.82 -34.52
CA GLY A 14 -17.54 -22.20 -33.20
C GLY A 14 -16.15 -22.35 -32.62
N MET A 15 -15.46 -21.22 -32.47
CA MET A 15 -14.26 -21.13 -31.63
C MET A 15 -14.74 -20.91 -30.19
N LEU A 16 -14.69 -21.98 -29.40
CA LEU A 16 -14.89 -21.94 -27.96
C LEU A 16 -13.72 -21.13 -27.36
N ALA A 17 -13.96 -19.86 -27.05
CA ALA A 17 -13.00 -19.05 -26.32
C ALA A 17 -12.90 -19.60 -24.90
N LEU A 18 -11.82 -20.33 -24.59
CA LEU A 18 -11.38 -20.50 -23.21
C LEU A 18 -10.98 -19.12 -22.70
N CYS A 19 -11.91 -18.41 -22.07
CA CYS A 19 -11.56 -17.31 -21.20
C CYS A 19 -10.75 -17.90 -20.05
N SER A 20 -9.42 -17.79 -20.13
CA SER A 20 -8.56 -17.90 -18.96
C SER A 20 -9.05 -16.89 -17.93
N LEU A 21 -9.79 -17.35 -16.92
CA LEU A 21 -10.04 -16.57 -15.71
C LEU A 21 -8.67 -16.38 -15.06
N SER A 22 -7.96 -15.32 -15.43
CA SER A 22 -6.94 -14.75 -14.57
C SER A 22 -7.68 -14.33 -13.30
N SER A 23 -7.45 -15.06 -12.20
CA SER A 23 -7.92 -14.69 -10.89
C SER A 23 -7.32 -13.32 -10.58
N ALA A 24 -8.13 -12.26 -10.70
CA ALA A 24 -7.70 -10.95 -10.23
C ALA A 24 -7.52 -11.06 -8.71
N SER A 25 -6.31 -10.80 -8.22
CA SER A 25 -6.07 -10.65 -6.79
C SER A 25 -6.83 -9.41 -6.32
N ALA A 26 -7.57 -9.53 -5.20
CA ALA A 26 -8.15 -8.36 -4.56
C ALA A 26 -7.02 -7.45 -4.08
N GLN A 27 -7.17 -6.14 -4.32
CA GLN A 27 -6.16 -5.14 -4.02
C GLN A 27 -6.80 -3.85 -3.49
N THR A 28 -6.16 -3.24 -2.50
CA THR A 28 -6.52 -1.92 -1.94
C THR A 28 -5.26 -1.06 -1.89
N SER A 29 -5.34 0.20 -2.33
CA SER A 29 -4.25 1.18 -2.18
C SER A 29 -4.58 2.13 -1.03
N LEU A 30 -3.55 2.64 -0.37
CA LEU A 30 -3.64 3.59 0.74
C LEU A 30 -2.70 4.76 0.48
N ASP A 31 -3.26 5.96 0.59
CA ASP A 31 -2.51 7.21 0.61
C ASP A 31 -2.21 7.63 2.06
N PHE A 32 -1.15 8.42 2.22
CA PHE A 32 -0.67 8.88 3.51
C PHE A 32 -0.65 10.41 3.58
N TYR A 33 -0.88 10.94 4.78
CA TYR A 33 -0.79 12.37 5.05
C TYR A 33 0.15 12.62 6.23
N ALA A 34 0.88 13.72 6.15
CA ALA A 34 1.71 14.19 7.24
C ALA A 34 0.83 14.67 8.40
N PHE A 35 1.20 14.32 9.64
CA PHE A 35 0.50 14.79 10.84
C PHE A 35 1.44 15.36 11.91
N GLU A 36 2.74 15.12 11.80
CA GLU A 36 3.77 15.65 12.71
C GLU A 36 5.03 16.00 11.90
N THR A 37 5.67 17.13 12.21
CA THR A 37 6.96 17.51 11.62
C THR A 37 7.96 17.93 12.69
N SER A 38 9.24 17.86 12.35
CA SER A 38 10.35 18.51 13.03
C SER A 38 11.26 19.11 11.96
N GLY A 39 11.61 20.39 12.09
CA GLY A 39 12.48 21.08 11.12
C GLY A 39 11.78 21.59 9.86
N VAL A 40 10.45 21.45 9.75
CA VAL A 40 9.62 22.06 8.69
C VAL A 40 8.47 22.83 9.32
N SER A 41 8.18 24.03 8.83
CA SER A 41 7.29 24.99 9.51
C SER A 41 5.81 24.61 9.41
N ASN A 42 5.36 24.10 8.25
CA ASN A 42 3.97 23.70 8.04
C ASN A 42 3.88 22.31 7.43
N LEU A 43 2.82 21.56 7.76
CA LEU A 43 2.54 20.25 7.17
C LEU A 43 2.29 20.33 5.66
N SER A 44 1.66 21.41 5.18
CA SER A 44 1.42 21.66 3.76
C SER A 44 2.69 21.85 2.95
N ASP A 45 3.82 22.15 3.62
CA ASP A 45 5.10 22.24 2.95
C ASP A 45 5.63 20.84 2.59
N LEU A 46 4.94 19.75 2.95
CA LEU A 46 5.32 18.36 2.69
C LEU A 46 4.45 17.67 1.62
N ASP A 47 3.59 18.42 0.93
CA ASP A 47 2.71 17.90 -0.13
C ASP A 47 3.47 17.31 -1.33
N TYR A 48 4.80 17.50 -1.39
CA TYR A 48 5.69 16.93 -2.40
C TYR A 48 6.19 15.52 -2.05
N ILE A 49 5.90 15.02 -0.83
CA ILE A 49 6.29 13.68 -0.38
C ILE A 49 5.11 12.73 -0.59
N ASP A 50 5.23 11.87 -1.59
CA ASP A 50 4.22 10.88 -1.93
C ASP A 50 4.62 9.50 -1.41
N LEU A 51 3.73 8.88 -0.65
CA LEU A 51 3.89 7.54 -0.11
C LEU A 51 2.62 6.74 -0.41
N GLU A 52 2.79 5.48 -0.78
CA GLU A 52 1.68 4.57 -1.09
C GLU A 52 1.88 3.24 -0.36
N ALA A 53 0.78 2.62 0.05
CA ALA A 53 0.78 1.23 0.48
C ALA A 53 -0.24 0.42 -0.30
N LEU A 54 0.23 -0.67 -0.90
CA LEU A 54 -0.56 -1.57 -1.71
C LEU A 54 -0.79 -2.89 -0.99
N ILE A 55 -2.05 -3.17 -0.71
CA ILE A 55 -2.48 -4.37 0.00
C ILE A 55 -3.04 -5.35 -1.01
N VAL A 56 -2.47 -6.55 -1.09
CA VAL A 56 -2.82 -7.57 -2.07
C VAL A 56 -3.13 -8.89 -1.37
N SER A 57 -4.28 -9.49 -1.69
CA SER A 57 -4.59 -10.85 -1.25
C SER A 57 -3.64 -11.85 -1.91
N THR A 58 -3.03 -12.72 -1.11
CA THR A 58 -2.18 -13.81 -1.60
C THR A 58 -2.78 -15.17 -1.22
N ALA A 59 -2.21 -16.26 -1.74
CA ALA A 59 -2.70 -17.62 -1.44
C ALA A 59 -2.49 -18.03 0.03
N GLY A 60 -1.59 -17.35 0.76
CA GLY A 60 -1.19 -17.70 2.13
C GLY A 60 -1.46 -16.60 3.16
N GLY A 61 -2.05 -15.47 2.76
CA GLY A 61 -2.28 -14.33 3.65
C GLY A 61 -2.48 -13.04 2.87
N VAL A 62 -1.90 -11.96 3.38
CA VAL A 62 -1.92 -10.64 2.75
C VAL A 62 -0.51 -10.11 2.59
N SER A 63 -0.22 -9.54 1.43
CA SER A 63 0.98 -8.76 1.18
C SER A 63 0.67 -7.28 1.29
N ILE A 64 1.54 -6.52 1.97
CA ILE A 64 1.51 -5.06 2.01
C ILE A 64 2.83 -4.55 1.45
N GLU A 65 2.78 -3.97 0.24
CA GLU A 65 3.90 -3.27 -0.36
C GLU A 65 3.85 -1.79 0.04
N VAL A 66 4.89 -1.30 0.70
CA VAL A 66 5.04 0.12 1.04
C VAL A 66 6.06 0.73 0.09
N LYS A 67 5.69 1.85 -0.53
CA LYS A 67 6.50 2.50 -1.55
C LYS A 67 6.64 3.99 -1.29
N ASN A 68 7.84 4.50 -1.54
CA ASN A 68 8.07 5.94 -1.66
C ASN A 68 7.87 6.33 -3.12
N THR A 69 6.74 6.94 -3.43
CA THR A 69 6.32 7.30 -4.80
C THR A 69 6.68 8.74 -5.17
N SER A 70 7.35 9.47 -4.26
CA SER A 70 7.81 10.86 -4.49
C SER A 70 8.56 11.00 -5.82
N VAL A 71 8.28 12.08 -6.54
CA VAL A 71 8.82 12.29 -7.90
C VAL A 71 10.22 12.90 -7.85
N ILE A 72 11.22 12.14 -8.29
CA ILE A 72 12.60 12.63 -8.39
C ILE A 72 12.67 13.84 -9.34
N GLY A 73 13.22 14.95 -8.83
CA GLY A 73 13.31 16.22 -9.55
C GLY A 73 12.35 17.29 -9.03
N ASP A 74 11.35 16.90 -8.23
CA ASP A 74 10.52 17.86 -7.51
C ASP A 74 11.31 18.56 -6.40
N PRO A 75 10.89 19.77 -5.98
CA PRO A 75 11.60 20.52 -4.93
C PRO A 75 11.74 19.71 -3.64
N GLY A 76 12.97 19.43 -3.22
CA GLY A 76 13.26 18.66 -2.01
C GLY A 76 13.24 17.14 -2.19
N ILE A 77 13.06 16.64 -3.42
CA ILE A 77 13.16 15.21 -3.77
C ILE A 77 14.41 14.95 -4.62
N THR A 78 15.24 14.00 -4.19
CA THR A 78 16.38 13.46 -4.92
C THR A 78 16.29 11.93 -4.95
N ALA A 79 17.25 11.26 -5.57
CA ALA A 79 17.28 9.79 -5.56
C ALA A 79 17.55 9.18 -4.17
N THR A 80 17.95 9.99 -3.18
CA THR A 80 18.32 9.51 -1.83
C THR A 80 17.68 10.36 -0.72
N GLN A 81 16.60 11.07 -1.03
CA GLN A 81 15.87 11.92 -0.11
C GLN A 81 14.52 12.25 -0.72
N PRO A 82 13.41 12.24 0.04
CA PRO A 82 13.30 11.93 1.45
C PRO A 82 13.24 10.42 1.68
N THR A 83 13.65 9.97 2.86
CA THR A 83 13.86 8.54 3.11
C THR A 83 12.92 8.06 4.20
N VAL A 84 12.10 7.04 3.90
CA VAL A 84 11.31 6.37 4.94
C VAL A 84 12.25 5.52 5.78
N THR A 85 12.34 5.80 7.08
CA THR A 85 13.29 5.12 7.99
C THR A 85 12.60 4.17 8.96
N LYS A 86 11.27 4.32 9.15
CA LYS A 86 10.48 3.43 10.01
C LYS A 86 9.08 3.27 9.45
N ILE A 87 8.53 2.07 9.62
CA ILE A 87 7.16 1.69 9.25
C ILE A 87 6.52 1.07 10.48
N PHE A 88 5.30 1.47 10.79
CA PHE A 88 4.55 1.07 11.97
C PHE A 88 3.19 0.53 11.56
N PHE A 89 2.75 -0.52 12.23
CA PHE A 89 1.44 -1.12 12.09
C PHE A 89 0.73 -1.06 13.45
N GLU A 90 -0.47 -0.49 13.45
CA GLU A 90 -1.44 -0.60 14.54
C GLU A 90 -2.50 -1.61 14.12
N ASP A 91 -2.83 -2.55 15.00
CA ASP A 91 -3.80 -3.62 14.79
C ASP A 91 -4.65 -3.84 16.06
N LYS A 92 -5.57 -2.91 16.31
CA LYS A 92 -6.50 -2.99 17.45
C LYS A 92 -7.43 -4.20 17.37
N ALA A 93 -7.70 -4.68 16.15
CA ALA A 93 -8.59 -5.81 15.90
C ALA A 93 -7.88 -7.17 16.01
N GLY A 94 -6.54 -7.20 16.02
CA GLY A 94 -5.73 -8.42 16.03
C GLY A 94 -5.83 -9.23 14.74
N VAL A 95 -6.04 -8.57 13.59
CA VAL A 95 -6.23 -9.21 12.29
C VAL A 95 -4.94 -9.67 11.59
N LEU A 96 -3.79 -9.06 11.90
CA LEU A 96 -2.52 -9.35 11.24
C LEU A 96 -1.90 -10.69 11.70
N GLY A 97 -2.26 -11.17 12.89
CA GLY A 97 -1.54 -12.24 13.58
C GLY A 97 -0.07 -11.90 13.84
N ASP A 98 0.67 -12.79 14.51
CA ASP A 98 2.07 -12.52 14.88
C ASP A 98 3.09 -12.74 13.74
N SER A 99 2.64 -13.35 12.64
CA SER A 99 3.49 -13.87 11.56
C SER A 99 3.64 -12.87 10.41
N VAL A 100 4.41 -11.82 10.67
CA VAL A 100 4.87 -10.86 9.65
C VAL A 100 6.32 -11.12 9.26
N SER A 101 6.61 -11.11 7.96
CA SER A 101 7.96 -11.20 7.41
C SER A 101 8.18 -10.21 6.26
N ILE A 102 9.41 -9.82 6.02
CA ILE A 102 9.78 -9.10 4.79
C ILE A 102 9.89 -10.14 3.67
N ASP A 103 9.13 -9.95 2.59
CA ASP A 103 8.99 -10.88 1.46
C ASP A 103 9.67 -10.36 0.18
N GLY A 104 10.01 -9.07 0.14
CA GLY A 104 10.69 -8.46 -1.00
C GLY A 104 11.11 -7.02 -0.75
N VAL A 105 12.07 -6.55 -1.55
CA VAL A 105 12.55 -5.17 -1.57
C VAL A 105 12.89 -4.75 -3.00
N THR A 106 12.80 -3.46 -3.29
CA THR A 106 13.33 -2.81 -4.49
C THR A 106 14.32 -1.75 -4.05
N GLY A 107 15.59 -1.85 -4.47
CA GLY A 107 16.65 -0.90 -4.11
C GLY A 107 17.63 -1.44 -3.07
N GLU A 108 18.29 -0.56 -2.32
CA GLU A 108 19.23 -0.92 -1.23
C GLU A 108 18.55 -1.07 0.15
N VAL A 109 17.22 -1.09 0.15
CA VAL A 109 16.35 -1.17 1.33
C VAL A 109 16.71 -2.35 2.25
N SER A 110 16.90 -2.06 3.54
CA SER A 110 17.10 -3.07 4.57
C SER A 110 16.42 -2.66 5.88
N PHE A 111 15.40 -3.41 6.29
CA PHE A 111 14.64 -3.16 7.52
C PHE A 111 14.75 -4.33 8.49
N VAL A 112 14.71 -4.02 9.77
CA VAL A 112 14.66 -5.00 10.87
C VAL A 112 13.44 -4.73 11.74
N ARG A 113 12.81 -5.80 12.23
CA ARG A 113 11.71 -5.69 13.18
C ARG A 113 12.20 -5.04 14.47
N ASN A 114 11.46 -4.06 14.95
CA ASN A 114 11.78 -3.26 16.13
C ASN A 114 10.47 -2.75 16.78
N ASP A 115 9.75 -3.65 17.43
CA ASP A 115 8.43 -3.34 18.04
C ASP A 115 8.52 -2.32 19.20
N GLY A 116 9.73 -2.02 19.70
CA GLY A 116 9.96 -0.95 20.67
C GLY A 116 10.15 0.45 20.06
N ALA A 117 10.03 0.59 18.74
CA ALA A 117 10.17 1.88 18.07
C ALA A 117 8.98 2.81 18.37
N ASN A 118 9.28 4.07 18.64
CA ASN A 118 8.26 5.10 18.84
C ASN A 118 7.98 5.87 17.55
N LEU A 119 6.69 6.05 17.24
CA LEU A 119 6.20 6.95 16.19
C LEU A 119 6.19 8.40 16.73
N PRO A 120 6.97 9.33 16.16
CA PRO A 120 6.91 10.74 16.55
C PRO A 120 5.50 11.29 16.38
N GLY A 121 5.00 11.98 17.41
CA GLY A 121 3.64 12.52 17.41
C GLY A 121 2.51 11.48 17.53
N GLY A 122 2.78 10.16 17.57
CA GLY A 122 1.75 9.12 17.57
C GLY A 122 0.70 9.26 18.68
N ASN A 123 1.12 9.74 19.86
CA ASN A 123 0.21 10.02 20.98
C ASN A 123 -0.84 11.10 20.66
N LYS A 124 -0.56 12.04 19.74
CA LYS A 124 -1.50 13.11 19.34
C LYS A 124 -2.69 12.58 18.54
N ILE A 125 -2.49 11.46 17.83
CA ILE A 125 -3.49 10.81 16.99
C ILE A 125 -3.98 9.47 17.58
N GLY A 126 -3.61 9.19 18.84
CA GLY A 126 -3.93 7.95 19.54
C GLY A 126 -3.47 6.71 18.79
N PHE A 127 -2.28 6.74 18.18
CA PHE A 127 -1.68 5.60 17.48
C PHE A 127 -0.89 4.73 18.46
N ALA A 128 -1.29 3.46 18.58
CA ALA A 128 -0.58 2.43 19.31
C ALA A 128 0.27 1.61 18.35
N VAL A 129 1.56 1.44 18.65
CA VAL A 129 2.46 0.63 17.83
C VAL A 129 2.35 -0.83 18.29
N ASP A 130 1.78 -1.69 17.46
CA ASP A 130 1.72 -3.14 17.72
C ASP A 130 2.88 -3.87 17.05
N THR A 131 3.27 -3.41 15.86
CA THR A 131 4.44 -3.94 15.13
C THR A 131 5.17 -2.79 14.46
N ALA A 132 6.50 -2.84 14.47
CA ALA A 132 7.29 -1.83 13.78
C ALA A 132 8.55 -2.40 13.14
N PHE A 133 8.97 -1.72 12.08
CA PHE A 133 10.20 -2.01 11.35
C PHE A 133 11.01 -0.72 11.22
N THR A 134 12.32 -0.83 11.44
CA THR A 134 13.27 0.29 11.32
C THR A 134 14.35 -0.08 10.31
N ALA A 135 14.73 0.88 9.47
CA ALA A 135 15.85 0.74 8.55
C ALA A 135 17.15 0.40 9.31
N ALA A 136 17.95 -0.50 8.75
CA ALA A 136 19.22 -0.89 9.32
C ALA A 136 20.16 0.33 9.47
N PRO A 137 21.07 0.37 10.46
CA PRO A 137 21.99 1.49 10.59
C PRO A 137 23.02 1.57 9.44
N PRO A 138 23.28 2.76 8.86
CA PRO A 138 22.59 4.03 9.12
C PRO A 138 21.22 4.11 8.42
N PRO A 139 20.14 4.53 9.12
CA PRO A 139 18.77 4.44 8.60
C PRO A 139 18.49 5.20 7.30
N THR A 140 19.20 6.30 7.06
CA THR A 140 19.08 7.14 5.85
C THR A 140 19.78 6.55 4.62
N THR A 141 20.50 5.43 4.78
CA THR A 141 21.16 4.72 3.66
C THR A 141 20.41 3.45 3.30
N TYR A 142 19.73 2.83 4.26
CA TYR A 142 19.01 1.56 4.07
C TYR A 142 17.49 1.71 4.21
N GLY A 143 16.99 2.95 4.24
CA GLY A 143 15.57 3.25 4.26
C GLY A 143 14.92 3.06 2.89
N LEU A 144 13.74 3.64 2.70
CA LEU A 144 13.09 3.69 1.37
C LEU A 144 13.24 5.08 0.79
N ASP A 145 14.16 5.20 -0.16
CA ASP A 145 14.34 6.39 -0.97
C ASP A 145 13.28 6.48 -2.09
N PRO A 146 13.13 7.64 -2.74
CA PRO A 146 12.15 7.80 -3.81
C PRO A 146 12.32 6.78 -4.94
N GLY A 147 11.25 6.06 -5.27
CA GLY A 147 11.24 4.98 -6.24
C GLY A 147 11.48 3.58 -5.65
N GLU A 148 11.85 3.47 -4.38
CA GLU A 148 12.07 2.20 -3.69
C GLU A 148 10.81 1.68 -2.99
N ALA A 149 10.78 0.37 -2.73
CA ALA A 149 9.66 -0.32 -2.12
C ALA A 149 10.10 -1.47 -1.20
N ILE A 150 9.28 -1.80 -0.21
CA ILE A 150 9.41 -2.98 0.65
C ILE A 150 8.08 -3.72 0.72
N VAL A 151 8.15 -5.05 0.76
CA VAL A 151 6.96 -5.91 0.81
C VAL A 151 6.95 -6.68 2.13
N PHE A 152 5.86 -6.56 2.87
CA PHE A 152 5.58 -7.34 4.07
C PHE A 152 4.54 -8.41 3.78
N LEU A 153 4.81 -9.65 4.16
CA LEU A 153 3.85 -10.75 4.11
C LEU A 153 3.31 -11.01 5.52
N PHE A 154 1.99 -10.89 5.67
CA PHE A 154 1.23 -11.25 6.86
C PHE A 154 0.56 -12.60 6.62
N SER A 155 1.25 -13.67 7.05
CA SER A 155 0.80 -15.04 6.81
C SER A 155 -0.44 -15.36 7.65
N GLY A 156 -1.44 -16.00 7.04
CA GLY A 156 -2.70 -16.36 7.69
C GLY A 156 -3.69 -15.21 7.90
N THR A 157 -3.32 -13.97 7.55
CA THR A 157 -4.25 -12.83 7.55
C THR A 157 -5.30 -12.98 6.45
N ILE A 158 -6.56 -12.73 6.78
CA ILE A 158 -7.66 -12.74 5.82
C ILE A 158 -7.83 -11.33 5.24
N TYR A 159 -7.68 -11.20 3.91
CA TYR A 159 -7.76 -9.92 3.20
C TYR A 159 -9.02 -9.11 3.56
N ASP A 160 -10.21 -9.71 3.51
CA ASP A 160 -11.47 -9.01 3.79
C ASP A 160 -11.54 -8.49 5.24
N ALA A 161 -10.95 -9.22 6.20
CA ALA A 161 -10.90 -8.80 7.60
C ALA A 161 -9.94 -7.62 7.80
N LEU A 162 -8.80 -7.63 7.09
CA LEU A 162 -7.86 -6.51 7.10
C LEU A 162 -8.47 -5.26 6.49
N VAL A 163 -9.12 -5.39 5.33
CA VAL A 163 -9.79 -4.26 4.67
C VAL A 163 -10.94 -3.71 5.52
N ALA A 164 -11.72 -4.58 6.18
CA ALA A 164 -12.73 -4.13 7.13
C ALA A 164 -12.12 -3.32 8.30
N SER A 165 -10.95 -3.75 8.79
CA SER A 165 -10.22 -3.07 9.88
C SER A 165 -9.60 -1.74 9.44
N LEU A 166 -9.20 -1.61 8.16
CA LEU A 166 -8.79 -0.33 7.57
C LEU A 166 -9.94 0.67 7.56
N VAL A 167 -11.12 0.22 7.12
CA VAL A 167 -12.31 1.07 7.02
C VAL A 167 -12.82 1.49 8.41
N SER A 168 -12.73 0.62 9.41
CA SER A 168 -13.10 0.98 10.79
C SER A 168 -12.06 1.85 11.50
N GLY A 169 -10.82 1.90 10.99
CA GLY A 169 -9.69 2.55 11.64
C GLY A 169 -9.06 1.72 12.78
N ASP A 170 -9.39 0.43 12.86
CA ASP A 170 -8.78 -0.53 13.80
C ASP A 170 -7.44 -1.05 13.30
N PHE A 171 -7.19 -0.98 11.98
CA PHE A 171 -5.88 -1.17 11.39
C PHE A 171 -5.38 0.13 10.75
N ARG A 172 -4.18 0.57 11.11
CA ARG A 172 -3.53 1.76 10.55
C ARG A 172 -2.05 1.49 10.30
N ILE A 173 -1.53 2.12 9.25
CA ILE A 173 -0.13 2.13 8.89
C ILE A 173 0.39 3.55 9.10
N ALA A 174 1.56 3.68 9.73
CA ALA A 174 2.26 4.94 9.85
C ALA A 174 3.71 4.81 9.43
N MET A 175 4.32 5.92 9.04
CA MET A 175 5.68 6.00 8.57
C MET A 175 6.42 7.17 9.20
N HIS A 176 7.72 7.00 9.42
CA HIS A 176 8.61 8.09 9.80
C HIS A 176 9.63 8.36 8.69
N VAL A 177 9.57 9.56 8.13
CA VAL A 177 10.38 10.01 7.02
C VAL A 177 11.43 10.99 7.53
N GLN A 178 12.67 10.81 7.11
CA GLN A 178 13.80 11.68 7.41
C GLN A 178 14.31 12.34 6.14
N GLN A 179 15.26 13.27 6.32
CA GLN A 179 15.81 14.06 5.22
C GLN A 179 14.72 14.82 4.48
N ILE A 180 13.94 15.62 5.20
CA ILE A 180 12.94 16.52 4.58
C ILE A 180 13.35 17.98 4.75
N GLY A 181 12.72 18.85 3.97
CA GLY A 181 13.06 20.27 3.89
C GLY A 181 14.31 20.54 3.06
N ILE A 182 14.53 21.82 2.77
CA ILE A 182 15.61 22.31 1.87
C ILE A 182 17.00 21.85 2.33
N ASP A 183 17.23 21.79 3.64
CA ASP A 183 18.53 21.42 4.22
C ASP A 183 18.65 19.91 4.52
N GLY A 184 17.60 19.12 4.27
CA GLY A 184 17.58 17.67 4.55
C GLY A 184 17.76 17.30 6.03
N GLN A 185 17.50 18.23 6.95
CA GLN A 185 17.65 18.01 8.39
C GLN A 185 16.30 17.77 9.10
N GLY A 186 15.18 17.94 8.40
CA GLY A 186 13.86 17.72 8.97
C GLY A 186 13.48 16.24 9.02
N SER A 187 12.41 15.96 9.74
CA SER A 187 11.69 14.68 9.70
C SER A 187 10.19 14.90 9.85
N ALA A 188 9.38 13.97 9.34
CA ALA A 188 7.94 14.00 9.50
C ALA A 188 7.37 12.60 9.70
N ALA A 189 6.21 12.55 10.36
CA ALA A 189 5.43 11.33 10.51
C ALA A 189 4.18 11.41 9.64
N PHE A 190 3.90 10.29 8.98
CA PHE A 190 2.79 10.11 8.06
C PHE A 190 1.91 8.96 8.55
N VAL A 191 0.61 9.03 8.30
CA VAL A 191 -0.34 7.98 8.64
C VAL A 191 -1.37 7.85 7.51
N ASN A 192 -1.90 6.66 7.28
CA ASN A 192 -2.98 6.48 6.33
C ASN A 192 -4.30 7.05 6.89
N VAL A 193 -5.16 7.60 6.02
CA VAL A 193 -6.55 7.89 6.41
C VAL A 193 -7.37 6.61 6.18
N PRO A 194 -8.26 6.22 7.09
CA PRO A 194 -9.33 5.28 6.76
C PRO A 194 -10.12 5.84 5.58
N GLU A 195 -10.17 5.13 4.45
CA GLU A 195 -10.98 5.59 3.33
C GLU A 195 -12.44 5.78 3.79
N PRO A 196 -13.06 6.94 3.52
CA PRO A 196 -14.48 7.13 3.80
C PRO A 196 -15.29 6.03 3.12
N ALA A 197 -16.42 5.64 3.74
CA ALA A 197 -17.30 4.51 3.42
C ALA A 197 -17.81 4.34 1.96
N SER A 198 -17.29 5.07 0.98
CA SER A 198 -17.43 4.87 -0.46
C SER A 198 -17.11 3.43 -0.88
N ALA A 199 -16.11 2.80 -0.29
CA ALA A 199 -15.79 1.38 -0.53
C ALA A 199 -16.94 0.45 -0.10
N MET A 200 -17.62 0.75 1.02
CA MET A 200 -18.83 0.04 1.46
C MET A 200 -19.98 0.21 0.47
N LEU A 201 -20.18 1.39 -0.11
CA LEU A 201 -21.20 1.63 -1.14
C LEU A 201 -20.94 0.81 -2.42
N GLY A 202 -19.67 0.63 -2.81
CA GLY A 202 -19.29 -0.24 -3.92
C GLY A 202 -19.65 -1.70 -3.67
N LEU A 203 -19.38 -2.21 -2.46
CA LEU A 203 -19.64 -3.59 -2.06
C LEU A 203 -21.14 -3.88 -1.86
N LEU A 204 -21.90 -2.92 -1.31
CA LEU A 204 -23.36 -2.97 -1.28
C LEU A 204 -23.97 -2.89 -2.69
N GLY A 205 -23.38 -2.09 -3.57
CA GLY A 205 -23.80 -1.95 -4.97
C GLY A 205 -23.70 -3.26 -5.75
N THR A 206 -22.60 -4.00 -5.61
CA THR A 206 -22.41 -5.30 -6.28
C THR A 206 -23.36 -6.37 -5.74
N LEU A 207 -23.57 -6.41 -4.42
CA LEU A 207 -24.52 -7.34 -3.78
C LEU A 207 -25.97 -7.09 -4.21
N LEU A 208 -26.40 -5.83 -4.33
CA LEU A 208 -27.73 -5.47 -4.82
C LEU A 208 -27.92 -5.79 -6.31
N LEU A 209 -26.88 -5.59 -7.14
CA LEU A 209 -26.91 -5.94 -8.57
C LEU A 209 -26.96 -7.47 -8.79
N LEU A 210 -26.26 -8.24 -7.96
CA LEU A 210 -26.33 -9.70 -7.97
C LEU A 210 -27.70 -10.22 -7.48
N ARG A 211 -28.32 -9.55 -6.50
CA ARG A 211 -29.66 -9.89 -6.02
C ARG A 211 -30.76 -9.58 -7.02
N ARG A 212 -30.57 -8.58 -7.90
CA ARG A 212 -31.52 -8.22 -8.97
C ARG A 212 -31.49 -9.16 -10.18
N ARG A 213 -30.49 -10.05 -10.27
CA ARG A 213 -30.34 -11.04 -11.35
C ARG A 213 -30.87 -12.44 -11.01
N ARG A 214 -31.52 -12.61 -9.85
CA ARG A 214 -32.38 -13.76 -9.54
C ARG A 214 -33.83 -13.33 -9.57
#